data_AF-A0A843L0U3-F1
#
_entry.id   AF-A0A843L0U3-F1
#
_cell.length_a   1.000
_cell.length_b   1.000
_cell.length_c   1.000
_cell.angle_alpha   90.00
_cell.angle_beta   90.00
_cell.angle_gamma   90.00
#
_symmetry.space_group_name_H-M   'P 1'
#
loop_
_entity.id
_entity.type
_entity.pdbx_description
1 polymer ?
#
loop_
_entity_poly.entity_id
_entity_poly.type
_entity_poly.pdbx_seq_one_letter_code
_entity_poly.pdbx_strand_id
1 'polypeptide(L)'
;RVAVAGSYKGGSLNLEKLGVSHLAALVRIRPPVCPACARRMTSAGTAKGYKCRVCGERSREPEVERQERRIHPGWYEVPPVARRHLSRPLVCGIPAWEGDILQSGRP
;
A
#
# COMPACT_ATOMS: atom_id res chain seq x y z
N ARG A 1 6.01 -4.99 -3.49
CA ARG A 1 6.45 -5.89 -4.58
C ARG A 1 5.32 -6.83 -4.91
N VAL A 2 5.12 -7.14 -6.20
CA VAL A 2 4.08 -8.06 -6.67
C VAL A 2 4.67 -9.05 -7.68
N ALA A 3 4.00 -10.18 -7.82
CA ALA A 3 4.17 -11.17 -8.86
C ALA A 3 2.87 -11.29 -9.65
N VAL A 4 2.96 -11.55 -10.94
CA VAL A 4 1.80 -11.55 -11.84
C VAL A 4 1.87 -12.76 -12.76
N ALA A 5 0.72 -13.36 -13.04
CA ALA A 5 0.57 -14.44 -14.01
C ALA A 5 -0.56 -14.10 -14.98
N GLY A 6 -0.33 -14.35 -16.27
CA GLY A 6 -1.30 -14.04 -17.32
C GLY A 6 -0.70 -14.06 -18.72
N SER A 7 -1.56 -13.83 -19.72
CA SER A 7 -1.14 -13.75 -21.12
C SER A 7 -0.64 -12.35 -21.47
N TYR A 8 0.47 -12.24 -22.18
CA TYR A 8 0.98 -10.97 -22.71
C TYR A 8 0.48 -10.74 -24.14
N LYS A 9 -0.13 -9.58 -24.40
CA LYS A 9 -0.62 -9.19 -25.73
C LYS A 9 -0.58 -7.68 -25.88
N GLY A 10 0.01 -7.21 -26.98
CA GLY A 10 -0.04 -5.79 -27.36
C GLY A 10 0.54 -4.83 -26.31
N GLY A 11 1.66 -5.19 -25.68
CA GLY A 11 2.29 -4.33 -24.65
C GLY A 11 1.66 -4.45 -23.26
N SER A 12 0.63 -5.26 -23.08
CA SER A 12 -0.09 -5.41 -21.82
C SER A 12 -0.12 -6.85 -21.34
N LEU A 13 -0.11 -7.03 -20.01
CA LEU A 13 -0.29 -8.33 -19.36
C LEU A 13 -1.73 -8.46 -18.87
N ASN A 14 -2.47 -9.43 -19.41
CA ASN A 14 -3.84 -9.72 -18.97
C ASN A 14 -3.79 -10.62 -17.74
N LEU A 15 -4.06 -10.04 -16.56
CA LEU A 15 -3.90 -10.73 -15.28
C LEU A 15 -4.92 -11.86 -15.11
N GLU A 16 -4.39 -13.05 -14.80
CA GLU A 16 -5.16 -14.22 -14.37
C GLU A 16 -4.99 -14.43 -12.85
N LYS A 17 -3.81 -14.12 -12.31
CA LYS A 17 -3.50 -14.08 -10.88
C LYS A 17 -2.57 -12.93 -10.52
N LEU A 18 -2.68 -12.47 -9.27
CA LEU A 18 -1.84 -11.45 -8.66
C LEU A 18 -1.32 -11.94 -7.31
N GLY A 19 0.00 -12.07 -7.18
CA GLY A 19 0.69 -12.37 -5.93
C GLY A 19 1.22 -11.10 -5.28
N VAL A 20 0.77 -10.79 -4.08
CA VAL A 20 1.27 -9.64 -3.29
C VAL A 20 2.31 -10.13 -2.30
N SER A 21 3.59 -9.85 -2.54
CA SER A 21 4.67 -10.25 -1.62
C SER A 21 4.80 -9.28 -0.45
N HIS A 22 4.80 -7.97 -0.72
CA HIS A 22 4.94 -6.93 0.30
C HIS A 22 4.20 -5.64 -0.09
N LEU A 23 3.55 -5.03 0.89
CA LEU A 23 2.78 -3.79 0.74
C LEU A 23 3.67 -2.57 0.98
N ALA A 24 3.67 -1.64 0.04
CA ALA A 24 4.31 -0.34 0.27
C ALA A 24 3.56 0.42 1.38
N ALA A 25 4.30 1.02 2.31
CA ALA A 25 3.74 1.84 3.38
C ALA A 25 2.85 2.94 2.79
N LEU A 26 1.63 3.08 3.31
CA LEU A 26 0.75 4.19 3.00
C LEU A 26 0.90 5.23 4.10
N VAL A 27 1.60 6.32 3.80
CA VAL A 27 1.93 7.37 4.76
C VAL A 27 1.20 8.65 4.38
N ARG A 28 0.50 9.25 5.34
CA ARG A 28 -0.11 10.57 5.20
C ARG A 28 0.62 11.55 6.09
N ILE A 29 1.12 12.63 5.48
CA ILE A 29 1.80 13.72 6.17
C ILE A 29 0.80 14.86 6.28
N ARG A 30 0.58 15.35 7.50
CA ARG A 30 -0.37 16.45 7.77
C ARG A 30 0.18 17.41 8.83
N PRO A 31 -0.35 18.64 8.92
CA PRO A 31 -0.03 19.53 10.02
C PRO A 31 -0.35 18.84 11.38
N PRO A 32 0.53 19.01 12.38
CA PRO A 32 0.34 18.38 13.67
C PRO A 32 -0.84 18.98 14.44
N VAL A 33 -1.33 18.23 15.42
CA VAL A 33 -2.25 18.73 16.43
C VAL A 33 -1.46 19.54 17.45
N CYS A 34 -1.97 20.71 17.83
CA CYS A 34 -1.35 21.54 18.85
C CYS A 34 -1.43 20.85 20.23
N PRO A 35 -0.31 20.65 20.95
CA PRO A 35 -0.33 19.98 22.25
C PRO A 35 -1.05 20.77 23.35
N ALA A 36 -1.13 22.10 23.21
CA ALA A 36 -1.73 22.97 24.22
C ALA A 36 -3.26 23.11 24.10
N CYS A 37 -3.82 23.10 22.88
CA CYS A 37 -5.25 23.37 22.67
C CYS A 37 -5.96 22.36 21.76
N ALA A 38 -5.28 21.27 21.38
CA ALA A 38 -5.79 20.18 20.54
C ALA A 38 -6.33 20.58 19.15
N ARG A 39 -6.17 21.84 18.71
CA ARG A 39 -6.54 22.27 17.36
C ARG A 39 -5.44 21.95 16.35
N ARG A 40 -5.85 21.70 15.11
CA ARG A 40 -4.94 21.47 13.99
C ARG A 40 -4.12 22.74 13.70
N MET A 41 -2.80 22.62 13.64
CA MET A 41 -1.91 23.74 13.33
C MET A 41 -1.96 24.08 11.83
N THR A 42 -1.52 25.29 11.47
CA THR A 42 -1.38 25.75 10.07
C THR A 42 0.08 25.98 9.71
N SER A 43 0.43 25.94 8.43
CA SER A 43 1.80 26.28 7.98
C SER A 43 2.20 27.69 8.44
N ALA A 44 3.44 27.84 8.89
CA ALA A 44 4.03 29.12 9.27
C ALA A 44 4.86 29.76 8.13
N GLY A 45 4.84 29.17 6.93
CA GLY A 45 5.64 29.56 5.77
C GLY A 45 6.75 28.56 5.45
N THR A 46 7.39 28.74 4.29
CA THR A 46 8.48 27.88 3.80
C THR A 46 9.56 27.73 4.86
N ALA A 47 9.91 26.48 5.21
CA ALA A 47 10.92 26.14 6.22
C ALA A 47 10.68 26.67 7.65
N LYS A 48 9.50 27.22 7.96
CA LYS A 48 9.16 27.76 9.29
C LYS A 48 8.31 26.82 10.15
N GLY A 49 7.96 25.64 9.62
CA GLY A 49 7.14 24.64 10.32
C GLY A 49 5.66 25.04 10.39
N TYR A 50 5.06 24.82 11.56
CA TYR A 50 3.64 24.95 11.84
C TYR A 50 3.40 25.87 13.03
N LYS A 51 2.33 26.66 12.99
CA LYS A 51 1.88 27.54 14.06
C LYS A 51 0.40 27.28 14.39
N CYS A 52 0.08 27.23 15.68
CA CYS A 52 -1.29 27.23 16.16
C CYS A 52 -1.86 28.64 16.12
N ARG A 53 -3.04 28.81 15.48
CA ARG A 53 -3.71 30.13 15.39
C ARG A 53 -4.39 30.58 16.68
N VAL A 54 -4.57 29.68 17.65
CA VAL A 54 -5.32 29.95 18.88
C VAL A 54 -4.40 30.31 20.04
N CYS A 55 -3.44 29.46 20.36
CA CYS A 55 -2.52 29.69 21.47
C CYS A 55 -1.13 30.19 21.03
N GLY A 56 -0.86 30.23 19.72
CA GLY A 56 0.42 30.73 19.18
C GLY A 56 1.57 29.72 19.15
N GLU A 57 1.39 28.54 19.74
CA GLU A 57 2.40 27.47 19.81
C GLU A 57 2.98 27.10 18.43
N ARG A 58 4.24 26.63 18.38
CA ARG A 58 4.93 26.26 17.14
C ARG A 58 5.45 24.83 17.18
N SER A 59 5.41 24.16 16.03
CA SER A 59 6.03 22.85 15.83
C SER A 59 6.82 22.87 14.53
N ARG A 60 7.96 22.17 14.49
CA ARG A 60 8.75 22.03 13.26
C ARG A 60 8.34 20.83 12.44
N GLU A 61 7.93 19.75 13.10
CA GLU A 61 7.68 18.47 12.47
C GLU A 61 6.21 18.31 12.09
N PRO A 62 5.91 17.71 10.92
CA PRO A 62 4.56 17.30 10.59
C PRO A 62 4.14 16.09 11.43
N GLU A 63 2.84 15.86 11.51
CA GLU A 63 2.32 14.58 11.94
C GLU A 63 2.38 13.58 10.77
N VAL A 64 2.93 12.40 11.05
CA VAL A 64 3.10 11.30 10.10
C VAL A 64 2.19 10.15 10.52
N GLU A 65 1.12 9.95 9.76
CA GLU A 65 0.11 8.92 10.02
C GLU A 65 0.33 7.75 9.05
N ARG A 66 0.60 6.56 9.60
CA ARG A 66 0.65 5.31 8.82
C ARG A 66 -0.77 4.78 8.70
N GLN A 67 -1.22 4.54 7.48
CA GLN A 67 -2.52 3.97 7.19
C GLN A 67 -2.39 2.51 6.78
N GLU A 68 -3.33 1.69 7.27
CA GLU A 68 -3.45 0.31 6.86
C GLU A 68 -4.10 0.22 5.48
N ARG A 69 -3.58 -0.68 4.64
CA ARG A 69 -4.19 -1.03 3.35
C ARG A 69 -5.18 -2.17 3.57
N ARG A 70 -6.25 -2.17 2.76
CA ARG A 70 -7.28 -3.23 2.77
C ARG A 70 -6.87 -4.52 2.05
N ILE A 71 -5.76 -4.50 1.33
CA ILE A 71 -5.20 -5.67 0.64
C ILE A 71 -4.10 -6.27 1.50
N HIS A 72 -3.99 -7.60 1.50
CA HIS A 72 -3.02 -8.35 2.29
C HIS A 72 -2.00 -9.05 1.39
N PRO A 73 -0.83 -9.41 1.90
CA PRO A 73 0.08 -10.31 1.20
C PRO A 73 -0.59 -11.66 0.91
N GLY A 74 -0.31 -12.24 -0.26
CA GLY A 74 -0.91 -13.50 -0.72
C GLY A 74 -1.30 -13.48 -2.19
N TRP A 75 -1.83 -14.60 -2.67
CA TRP A 75 -2.33 -14.74 -4.04
C TRP A 75 -3.81 -14.41 -4.14
N TYR A 76 -4.15 -13.64 -5.18
CA TYR A 76 -5.49 -13.31 -5.62
C TYR A 76 -5.71 -13.86 -7.03
N GLU A 77 -6.91 -14.38 -7.31
CA GLU A 77 -7.28 -14.89 -8.64
C GLU A 77 -8.57 -14.25 -9.15
N VAL A 78 -8.76 -14.30 -10.47
CA VAL A 78 -10.02 -13.95 -11.12
C VAL A 78 -11.17 -14.87 -10.66
N PRO A 79 -12.43 -14.42 -10.72
CA PRO A 79 -13.57 -15.29 -10.40
C PRO A 79 -13.66 -16.47 -11.39
N PRO A 80 -14.30 -17.60 -11.02
CA PRO A 80 -14.39 -18.78 -11.88
C PRO A 80 -14.94 -18.50 -13.28
N VAL A 81 -15.89 -17.56 -13.41
CA VAL A 81 -16.48 -17.16 -14.70
C VAL A 81 -15.50 -16.48 -15.65
N ALA A 82 -14.40 -15.92 -15.13
CA ALA A 82 -13.35 -15.26 -15.92
C ALA A 82 -12.07 -16.10 -15.99
N ARG A 83 -12.08 -17.32 -15.43
CA ARG A 83 -10.92 -18.21 -15.41
C ARG A 83 -10.70 -18.78 -16.82
N ARG A 84 -9.45 -18.74 -17.29
CA ARG A 84 -9.06 -19.37 -18.56
C ARG A 84 -8.82 -20.86 -18.34
N HIS A 85 -8.92 -21.63 -19.42
CA HIS A 85 -8.81 -23.10 -19.37
C HIS A 85 -7.49 -23.61 -18.75
N LEU A 86 -6.39 -22.86 -18.94
CA LEU A 86 -5.06 -23.23 -18.44
C LEU A 86 -4.73 -22.61 -17.08
N SER A 87 -5.55 -21.72 -16.55
CA SER A 87 -5.29 -21.07 -15.26
C SER A 87 -5.57 -22.04 -14.11
N ARG A 88 -4.52 -22.56 -13.47
CA ARG A 88 -4.66 -23.43 -12.29
C ARG A 88 -5.28 -22.64 -11.13
N PRO A 89 -6.39 -23.07 -10.53
CA PRO A 89 -7.05 -22.34 -9.46
C PRO A 89 -6.33 -22.48 -8.11
N LEU A 90 -6.47 -21.47 -7.25
CA LEU A 90 -5.84 -21.44 -5.91
C LEU A 90 -6.35 -22.55 -4.99
N VAL A 91 -7.60 -23.01 -5.17
CA VAL A 91 -8.16 -24.13 -4.39
C VAL A 91 -7.39 -25.44 -4.59
N CYS A 92 -6.69 -25.60 -5.72
CA CYS A 92 -5.80 -26.74 -5.96
C CYS A 92 -4.42 -26.59 -5.30
N GLY A 93 -4.24 -25.60 -4.43
CA GLY A 93 -2.97 -25.27 -3.79
C GLY A 93 -2.03 -24.42 -4.66
N ILE A 94 -1.12 -23.73 -3.97
CA ILE A 94 -0.09 -22.87 -4.57
C ILE A 94 1.15 -23.74 -4.87
N PRO A 95 1.59 -23.85 -6.14
CA PRO A 95 2.84 -24.52 -6.49
C PRO A 95 4.04 -23.94 -5.73
N ALA A 96 5.05 -24.78 -5.44
CA ALA A 96 6.24 -24.37 -4.70
C ALA A 96 6.90 -23.10 -5.29
N TRP A 97 7.06 -23.06 -6.61
CA TRP A 97 7.65 -21.90 -7.30
C TRP A 97 6.82 -20.61 -7.14
N GLU A 98 5.48 -20.69 -7.06
CA GLU A 98 4.61 -19.52 -6.78
C GLU A 98 4.76 -19.06 -5.32
N GLY A 99 5.00 -19.99 -4.39
CA GLY A 99 5.30 -19.72 -3.00
C GLY A 99 6.67 -19.06 -2.81
N ASP A 100 7.69 -19.57 -3.50
CA ASP A 100 9.06 -19.04 -3.47
C ASP A 100 9.12 -17.61 -4.00
N ILE A 101 8.31 -17.27 -5.00
CA ILE A 101 8.21 -15.90 -5.51
C ILE A 101 7.69 -14.93 -4.42
N LEU A 102 6.76 -15.35 -3.57
CA LEU A 102 6.30 -14.52 -2.45
C LEU A 102 7.35 -14.42 -1.33
N GLN A 103 8.20 -15.43 -1.17
CA GLN A 103 9.24 -15.48 -0.13
C GLN A 103 10.55 -14.81 -0.54
N SER A 104 10.90 -14.80 -1.83
CA SER A 104 12.11 -14.18 -2.41
C SER A 104 12.17 -12.65 -2.31
N GLY A 105 11.19 -12.04 -1.63
CA GLY A 105 11.13 -10.61 -1.32
C GLY A 105 11.02 -10.29 0.17
N ARG A 106 11.28 -11.26 1.05
CA ARG A 106 11.52 -10.98 2.47
C ARG A 106 12.89 -10.30 2.62
N PRO A 107 13.00 -9.19 3.39
CA PRO A 107 14.29 -8.58 3.68
C PRO A 107 15.20 -9.53 4.46
#